data_AF-A0A1V4R4K1-F1
#
_entry.id   AF-A0A1V4R4K1-F1
#
_cell.length_a   1.000
_cell.length_b   1.000
_cell.length_c   1.000
_cell.angle_alpha   90.00
_cell.angle_beta   90.00
_cell.angle_gamma   90.00
#
_symmetry.space_group_name_H-M   'P 1'
#
loop_
_entity.id
_entity.type
_entity.pdbx_description
1 polymer ?
#
loop_
_entity_poly.entity_id
_entity_poly.type
_entity_poly.pdbx_seq_one_letter_code
_entity_poly.pdbx_strand_id
1 'polypeptide(L)'
;MRKFVLLMIFIVLCFSLQAEVLDKIIAKVGREVILQSDLIKRMQQLEAAGMLNQEISEFDILNDMIESKLIVQQAKKEDYDVDENQIRDLAEQQIQQVSSQFDTEAEFKKELRGANLTVLELKEYYIEMMTEQRLREQIISNEIKNKIHVTEAEVEDYYNETINEIPPRPEMIELGMIMRTIEASKETRKAALLEIQS
;
A
#
# COMPACT_ATOMS: atom_id res chain seq x y z
N MET A 1 63.72 1.40 15.54
CA MET A 1 62.80 0.33 15.09
C MET A 1 61.46 0.32 15.84
N ARG A 2 61.38 0.06 17.17
CA ARG A 2 60.10 0.01 17.92
C ARG A 2 59.21 1.27 17.79
N LYS A 3 59.80 2.47 17.76
CA LYS A 3 59.06 3.75 17.61
C LYS A 3 58.43 3.92 16.22
N PHE A 4 59.09 3.41 15.18
CA PHE A 4 58.55 3.44 13.80
C PHE A 4 57.42 2.43 13.62
N VAL A 5 57.51 1.26 14.25
CA VAL A 5 56.44 0.24 14.24
C VAL A 5 55.19 0.75 14.96
N LEU A 6 55.36 1.44 16.09
CA LEU A 6 54.25 2.08 16.82
C LEU A 6 53.57 3.20 16.02
N LEU A 7 54.36 4.01 15.30
CA LEU A 7 53.84 5.05 14.42
C LEU A 7 53.05 4.44 13.25
N MET A 8 53.54 3.34 12.67
CA MET A 8 52.87 2.67 11.56
C MET A 8 51.54 2.03 11.99
N ILE A 9 51.50 1.43 13.18
CA ILE A 9 50.27 0.88 13.77
C ILE A 9 49.23 1.98 14.03
N PHE A 10 49.66 3.15 14.49
CA PHE A 10 48.76 4.28 14.75
C PHE A 10 48.13 4.83 13.45
N ILE A 11 48.91 4.87 12.37
CA ILE A 11 48.43 5.29 11.04
C ILE A 11 47.38 4.29 10.51
N VAL A 12 47.62 2.98 10.64
CA VAL A 12 46.66 1.95 10.20
C VAL A 12 45.36 2.00 11.01
N LEU A 13 45.44 2.30 12.31
CA LEU A 13 44.26 2.48 13.16
C LEU A 13 43.41 3.68 12.71
N CYS A 14 44.03 4.83 12.38
CA CYS A 14 43.31 6.01 11.89
C CYS A 14 42.63 5.80 10.53
N PHE A 15 43.23 5.01 9.63
CA PHE A 15 42.59 4.68 8.34
C PHE A 15 41.39 3.73 8.48
N SER A 16 41.26 3.04 9.61
CA SER A 16 40.15 2.12 9.88
C SER A 16 38.92 2.81 10.50
N LEU A 17 39.04 4.09 10.88
CA LEU A 17 37.88 4.92 11.23
C LEU A 17 37.24 5.47 9.95
N GLN A 18 36.54 4.62 9.20
CA GLN A 18 35.55 5.11 8.25
C GLN A 18 34.36 5.61 9.08
N ALA A 19 34.13 6.91 9.07
CA ALA A 19 32.92 7.50 9.63
C ALA A 19 31.74 7.01 8.79
N GLU A 20 30.90 6.17 9.38
CA GLU A 20 29.65 5.73 8.78
C GLU A 20 28.78 6.97 8.53
N VAL A 21 28.33 7.14 7.29
CA VAL A 21 27.45 8.25 6.92
C VAL A 21 26.13 8.01 7.63
N LEU A 22 25.91 8.68 8.76
CA LEU A 22 24.61 8.72 9.40
C LEU A 22 23.58 9.25 8.41
N ASP A 23 22.41 8.62 8.43
CA ASP A 23 21.27 8.95 7.56
C ASP A 23 21.00 10.47 7.57
N LYS A 24 20.89 11.05 6.37
CA LYS A 24 20.80 12.50 6.20
C LYS A 24 19.36 12.97 6.27
N ILE A 25 19.11 14.08 6.96
CA ILE A 25 17.81 14.76 6.93
C ILE A 25 17.74 15.58 5.63
N ILE A 26 16.79 15.27 4.77
CA ILE A 26 16.59 15.96 3.47
C ILE A 26 15.46 17.00 3.54
N ALA A 27 14.50 16.83 4.45
CA ALA A 27 13.43 17.81 4.69
C ALA A 27 12.95 17.78 6.14
N LYS A 28 12.39 18.90 6.61
CA LYS A 28 11.78 19.04 7.93
C LYS A 28 10.37 19.60 7.78
N VAL A 29 9.37 18.87 8.28
CA VAL A 29 7.95 19.22 8.20
C VAL A 29 7.42 19.37 9.62
N GLY A 30 7.37 20.60 10.14
CA GLY A 30 6.97 20.86 11.52
C GLY A 30 7.92 20.22 12.53
N ARG A 31 7.43 19.19 13.25
CA ARG A 31 8.20 18.40 14.22
C ARG A 31 8.77 17.10 13.65
N GLU A 32 8.35 16.69 12.45
CA GLU A 32 8.83 15.48 11.79
C GLU A 32 9.93 15.79 10.78
N VAL A 33 10.77 14.81 10.51
CA VAL A 33 11.85 14.88 9.52
C VAL A 33 11.67 13.79 8.48
N ILE A 34 12.12 14.07 7.26
CA ILE A 34 12.21 13.08 6.18
C ILE A 34 13.69 12.79 5.97
N LEU A 35 14.06 11.51 6.07
CA LEU A 35 15.42 11.04 5.90
C LEU A 35 15.70 10.67 4.44
N GLN A 36 16.97 10.67 4.05
CA GLN A 36 17.39 10.25 2.72
C GLN A 36 17.05 8.77 2.50
N SER A 37 17.20 7.92 3.52
CA SER A 37 16.82 6.51 3.41
C SER A 37 15.32 6.30 3.16
N ASP A 38 14.46 7.18 3.70
CA ASP A 38 13.01 7.11 3.51
C ASP A 38 12.63 7.41 2.06
N LEU A 39 13.26 8.42 1.45
CA LEU A 39 13.05 8.76 0.04
C LEU A 39 13.48 7.60 -0.87
N ILE A 40 14.65 7.01 -0.61
CA ILE A 40 15.15 5.86 -1.39
C ILE A 40 14.22 4.65 -1.26
N LYS A 41 13.75 4.34 -0.04
CA LYS A 41 12.77 3.27 0.18
C LYS A 41 11.48 3.54 -0.59
N ARG A 42 10.99 4.79 -0.58
CA ARG A 42 9.78 5.18 -1.32
C ARG A 42 9.95 5.03 -2.82
N MET A 43 11.10 5.41 -3.37
CA MET A 43 11.44 5.22 -4.78
C MET A 43 11.46 3.73 -5.15
N GLN A 44 12.11 2.89 -4.35
CA GLN A 44 12.15 1.44 -4.57
C GLN A 44 10.75 0.80 -4.54
N GLN A 45 9.86 1.27 -3.65
CA GLN A 45 8.46 0.82 -3.62
C GLN A 45 7.71 1.20 -4.90
N LEU A 46 7.88 2.43 -5.39
CA LEU A 46 7.25 2.90 -6.63
C LEU A 46 7.78 2.15 -7.86
N GLU A 47 9.08 1.84 -7.88
CA GLU A 47 9.72 1.03 -8.90
C GLU A 47 9.18 -0.41 -8.90
N ALA A 48 9.08 -1.05 -7.73
CA ALA A 48 8.51 -2.38 -7.59
C ALA A 48 7.02 -2.45 -8.00
N ALA A 49 6.27 -1.35 -7.82
CA ALA A 49 4.89 -1.22 -8.27
C ALA A 49 4.76 -0.93 -9.77
N GLY A 50 5.86 -0.73 -10.51
CA GLY A 50 5.86 -0.34 -11.92
C GLY A 50 5.32 1.07 -12.16
N MET A 51 5.28 1.92 -11.13
CA MET A 51 4.74 3.28 -11.19
C MET A 51 5.82 4.33 -11.48
N LEU A 52 7.10 3.96 -11.39
CA LEU A 52 8.21 4.87 -11.64
C LEU A 52 8.42 5.06 -13.15
N ASN A 53 7.74 6.05 -13.72
CA ASN A 53 7.96 6.50 -15.10
C ASN A 53 9.10 7.52 -15.14
N GLN A 54 9.76 7.69 -16.30
CA GLN A 54 10.82 8.70 -16.49
C GLN A 54 10.40 10.14 -16.18
N GLU A 55 9.10 10.40 -16.07
CA GLU A 55 8.53 11.71 -15.77
C GLU A 55 8.47 12.04 -14.27
N ILE A 56 8.54 11.03 -13.38
CA ILE A 56 8.45 11.26 -11.94
C ILE A 56 9.87 11.52 -11.41
N SER A 57 10.12 12.76 -10.99
CA SER A 57 11.42 13.13 -10.41
C SER A 57 11.50 12.78 -8.93
N GLU A 58 12.72 12.67 -8.40
CA GLU A 58 12.95 12.53 -6.94
C GLU A 58 12.31 13.67 -6.14
N PHE A 59 12.25 14.87 -6.74
CA PHE A 59 11.63 16.04 -6.14
C PHE A 59 10.12 15.90 -6.02
N ASP A 60 9.46 15.30 -7.01
CA ASP A 60 8.01 15.06 -6.96
C ASP A 60 7.65 14.06 -5.87
N ILE A 61 8.46 13.00 -5.73
CA ILE A 61 8.30 12.01 -4.66
C ILE A 61 8.52 12.67 -3.30
N LEU A 62 9.54 13.53 -3.17
CA LEU A 62 9.77 14.27 -1.94
C LEU A 62 8.61 15.22 -1.61
N ASN A 63 8.03 15.89 -2.59
CA ASN A 63 6.86 16.75 -2.39
C ASN A 63 5.65 15.93 -1.92
N ASP A 64 5.35 14.80 -2.55
CA ASP A 64 4.27 13.89 -2.11
C ASP A 64 4.47 13.47 -0.64
N MET A 65 5.70 13.13 -0.25
CA MET A 65 6.03 12.81 1.14
C MET A 65 5.82 13.99 2.10
N ILE A 66 6.16 15.21 1.68
CA ILE A 66 5.95 16.43 2.47
C ILE A 66 4.46 16.73 2.62
N GLU A 67 3.70 16.70 1.52
CA GLU A 67 2.26 16.94 1.50
C GLU A 67 1.53 15.94 2.39
N SER A 68 1.85 14.65 2.24
CA SER A 68 1.32 13.58 3.07
C SER A 68 1.51 13.86 4.57
N LYS A 69 2.72 14.29 4.98
CA LYS A 69 3.01 14.65 6.37
C LYS A 69 2.24 15.89 6.84
N LEU A 70 2.07 16.90 5.99
CA LEU A 70 1.28 18.08 6.30
C LEU A 70 -0.19 17.73 6.55
N ILE A 71 -0.76 16.86 5.72
CA ILE A 71 -2.14 16.40 5.84
C ILE A 71 -2.34 15.64 7.17
N VAL A 72 -1.43 14.71 7.50
CA VAL A 72 -1.50 13.97 8.77
C VAL A 72 -1.34 14.89 9.98
N GLN A 73 -0.46 15.89 9.92
CA GLN A 73 -0.32 16.88 11.00
C GLN A 73 -1.58 17.72 11.18
N GLN A 74 -2.21 18.13 10.09
CA GLN A 74 -3.47 18.85 10.15
C GLN A 74 -4.60 17.95 10.69
N ALA A 75 -4.66 16.67 10.31
CA ALA A 75 -5.63 15.72 10.85
C ALA A 75 -5.49 15.56 12.38
N LYS A 76 -4.25 15.40 12.87
CA LYS A 76 -3.94 15.35 14.30
C LYS A 76 -4.27 16.65 15.04
N LYS A 77 -4.16 17.81 14.38
CA LYS A 77 -4.47 19.11 14.98
C LYS A 77 -5.98 19.35 15.12
N GLU A 78 -6.77 18.83 14.20
CA GLU A 78 -8.23 18.94 14.21
C GLU A 78 -8.90 17.77 14.96
N ASP A 79 -8.12 17.00 15.74
CA ASP A 79 -8.58 15.85 16.55
C ASP A 79 -9.37 14.79 15.75
N TYR A 80 -8.99 14.56 14.49
CA TYR A 80 -9.50 13.41 13.74
C TYR A 80 -8.97 12.11 14.36
N ASP A 81 -9.87 11.20 14.67
CA ASP A 81 -9.56 9.88 15.24
C ASP A 81 -10.06 8.75 14.33
N VAL A 82 -9.38 7.62 14.41
CA VAL A 82 -9.69 6.40 13.66
C VAL A 82 -10.08 5.29 14.63
N ASP A 83 -11.01 4.43 14.23
CA ASP A 83 -11.37 3.27 15.03
C ASP A 83 -10.19 2.27 15.05
N GLU A 84 -9.45 2.25 16.16
CA GLU A 84 -8.30 1.37 16.33
C GLU A 84 -8.64 -0.12 16.13
N ASN A 85 -9.85 -0.55 16.50
CA ASN A 85 -10.25 -1.95 16.34
C ASN A 85 -10.43 -2.28 14.86
N GLN A 86 -11.06 -1.38 14.12
CA GLN A 86 -11.18 -1.51 12.67
C GLN A 86 -9.80 -1.56 12.00
N ILE A 87 -8.85 -0.71 12.41
CA ILE A 87 -7.49 -0.72 11.87
C ILE A 87 -6.77 -2.04 12.22
N ARG A 88 -6.90 -2.54 13.44
CA ARG A 88 -6.29 -3.82 13.86
C ARG A 88 -6.82 -4.99 13.04
N ASP A 89 -8.13 -5.02 12.78
CA ASP A 89 -8.76 -6.07 11.96
C ASP A 89 -8.28 -6.01 10.50
N LEU A 90 -8.17 -4.80 9.94
CA LEU A 90 -7.64 -4.59 8.60
C LEU A 90 -6.16 -4.98 8.49
N ALA A 91 -5.34 -4.64 9.49
CA ALA A 91 -3.94 -5.03 9.54
C ALA A 91 -3.78 -6.56 9.61
N GLU A 92 -4.64 -7.25 10.37
CA GLU A 92 -4.67 -8.72 10.42
C GLU A 92 -5.02 -9.32 9.06
N GLN A 93 -6.05 -8.77 8.39
CA GLN A 93 -6.43 -9.19 7.03
C GLN A 93 -5.29 -8.99 6.03
N GLN A 94 -4.57 -7.87 6.12
CA GLN A 94 -3.42 -7.58 5.26
C GLN A 94 -2.29 -8.59 5.50
N ILE A 95 -1.97 -8.92 6.75
CA ILE A 95 -0.99 -9.95 7.08
C ILE A 95 -1.44 -11.31 6.53
N GLN A 96 -2.72 -11.65 6.68
CA GLN A 96 -3.26 -12.90 6.16
C GLN A 96 -3.11 -12.97 4.63
N GLN A 97 -3.42 -11.88 3.92
CA GLN A 97 -3.25 -11.79 2.48
C GLN A 97 -1.78 -11.94 2.05
N VAL A 98 -0.85 -11.30 2.76
CA VAL A 98 0.59 -11.44 2.48
C VAL A 98 1.05 -12.86 2.78
N SER A 99 0.63 -13.43 3.91
CA SER A 99 0.97 -14.81 4.29
C SER A 99 0.46 -15.86 3.30
N SER A 100 -0.68 -15.60 2.64
CA SER A 100 -1.27 -16.50 1.65
C SER A 100 -0.49 -16.62 0.34
N GLN A 101 0.48 -15.71 0.12
CA GLN A 101 1.40 -15.77 -1.01
C GLN A 101 2.57 -16.73 -0.76
N PHE A 102 2.73 -17.23 0.48
CA PHE A 102 3.75 -18.19 0.85
C PHE A 102 3.13 -19.58 1.02
N ASP A 103 3.88 -20.63 0.66
CA ASP A 103 3.38 -22.00 0.74
C ASP A 103 3.14 -22.45 2.19
N THR A 104 3.93 -21.91 3.13
CA THR A 104 3.81 -22.21 4.57
C THR A 104 4.04 -21.00 5.45
N GLU A 105 3.40 -20.98 6.63
CA GLU A 105 3.64 -19.95 7.66
C GLU A 105 5.11 -19.93 8.13
N ALA A 106 5.79 -21.08 8.10
CA ALA A 106 7.20 -21.20 8.44
C ALA A 106 8.11 -20.48 7.44
N GLU A 107 7.76 -20.52 6.15
CA GLU A 107 8.46 -19.79 5.09
C GLU A 107 8.23 -18.28 5.22
N PHE A 108 7.00 -17.86 5.46
CA PHE A 108 6.68 -16.46 5.76
C PHE A 108 7.50 -15.92 6.95
N LYS A 109 7.54 -16.65 8.06
CA LYS A 109 8.34 -16.27 9.24
C LYS A 109 9.85 -16.28 8.95
N LYS A 110 10.33 -17.12 8.05
CA LYS A 110 11.74 -17.18 7.65
C LYS A 110 12.12 -15.95 6.83
N GLU A 111 11.28 -15.53 5.88
CA GLU A 111 11.49 -14.31 5.10
C GLU A 111 11.47 -13.07 5.99
N LEU A 112 10.53 -12.97 6.93
CA LEU A 112 10.51 -11.87 7.90
C LEU A 112 11.78 -11.80 8.75
N ARG A 113 12.30 -12.94 9.20
CA ARG A 113 13.59 -13.00 9.91
C ARG A 113 14.75 -12.56 9.03
N GLY A 114 14.72 -12.85 7.73
CA GLY A 114 15.69 -12.34 6.75
C GLY A 114 15.68 -10.82 6.66
N ALA A 115 14.51 -10.20 6.86
CA ALA A 115 14.34 -8.74 6.94
C ALA A 115 14.57 -8.16 8.35
N ASN A 116 14.98 -8.95 9.34
CA ASN A 116 15.07 -8.58 10.76
C ASN A 116 13.76 -8.05 11.35
N LEU A 117 12.62 -8.58 10.91
CA LEU A 117 11.28 -8.21 11.38
C LEU A 117 10.57 -9.40 12.02
N THR A 118 9.76 -9.12 13.04
CA THR A 118 8.81 -10.06 13.61
C THR A 118 7.40 -9.85 13.06
N VAL A 119 6.53 -10.85 13.21
CA VAL A 119 5.11 -10.72 12.83
C VAL A 119 4.42 -9.60 13.62
N LEU A 120 4.84 -9.38 14.88
CA LEU A 120 4.29 -8.31 15.71
C LEU A 120 4.71 -6.93 15.20
N GLU A 121 6.00 -6.74 14.90
CA GLU A 121 6.50 -5.46 14.35
C GLU A 121 5.88 -5.18 12.97
N LEU A 122 5.68 -6.20 12.14
CA LEU A 122 4.97 -6.04 10.87
C LEU A 122 3.52 -5.60 11.07
N LYS A 123 2.85 -6.14 12.09
CA LYS A 123 1.48 -5.75 12.45
C LYS A 123 1.41 -4.31 12.93
N GLU A 124 2.33 -3.91 13.80
CA GLU A 124 2.43 -2.52 14.26
C GLU A 124 2.69 -1.55 13.11
N TYR A 125 3.60 -1.91 12.19
CA TYR A 125 3.85 -1.14 10.98
C TYR A 125 2.58 -0.96 10.12
N TYR A 126 1.81 -2.03 9.89
CA TYR A 126 0.56 -1.92 9.14
C TYR A 126 -0.49 -1.09 9.89
N ILE A 127 -0.61 -1.22 11.21
CA ILE A 127 -1.53 -0.40 12.01
C ILE A 127 -1.19 1.08 11.85
N GLU A 128 0.08 1.46 12.00
CA GLU A 128 0.52 2.85 11.85
C GLU A 128 0.26 3.36 10.43
N MET A 129 0.69 2.62 9.41
CA MET A 129 0.51 2.98 8.01
C MET A 129 -0.98 3.17 7.65
N MET A 130 -1.85 2.26 8.08
CA MET A 130 -3.29 2.32 7.79
C MET A 130 -3.99 3.42 8.58
N THR A 131 -3.54 3.70 9.81
CA THR A 131 -4.00 4.84 10.60
C THR A 131 -3.71 6.15 9.88
N GLU A 132 -2.46 6.35 9.45
CA GLU A 132 -2.08 7.55 8.70
C GLU A 132 -2.89 7.70 7.41
N GLN A 133 -3.06 6.61 6.66
CA GLN A 133 -3.85 6.62 5.44
C GLN A 133 -5.31 7.03 5.69
N ARG A 134 -5.96 6.45 6.72
CA ARG A 134 -7.36 6.76 7.04
C ARG A 134 -7.54 8.19 7.53
N LEU A 135 -6.61 8.71 8.34
CA LEU A 135 -6.61 10.11 8.75
C LEU A 135 -6.52 11.05 7.54
N ARG A 136 -5.65 10.75 6.57
CA ARG A 136 -5.56 11.53 5.31
C ARG A 136 -6.87 11.49 4.53
N GLU A 137 -7.47 10.32 4.37
CA GLU A 137 -8.73 10.16 3.63
C GLU A 137 -9.88 10.96 4.28
N GLN A 138 -10.00 10.90 5.62
CA GLN A 138 -11.03 11.62 6.37
C GLN A 138 -10.90 13.13 6.20
N ILE A 139 -9.69 13.69 6.39
CA ILE A 139 -9.51 15.13 6.28
C ILE A 139 -9.69 15.63 4.85
N ILE A 140 -9.20 14.90 3.84
CA ILE A 140 -9.43 15.26 2.43
C ILE A 140 -10.93 15.27 2.13
N SER A 141 -11.67 14.26 2.60
CA SER A 141 -13.11 14.21 2.42
C SER A 141 -13.81 15.40 3.07
N ASN A 142 -13.43 15.75 4.30
CA ASN A 142 -14.14 16.78 5.04
C ASN A 142 -13.74 18.21 4.66
N GLU A 143 -12.47 18.46 4.44
CA GLU A 143 -11.95 19.81 4.18
C GLU A 143 -11.98 20.19 2.70
N ILE A 144 -11.93 19.20 1.80
CA ILE A 144 -11.89 19.43 0.35
C ILE A 144 -13.23 19.06 -0.27
N LYS A 145 -13.65 17.78 -0.16
CA LYS A 145 -14.85 17.32 -0.90
C LYS A 145 -16.12 18.04 -0.46
N ASN A 146 -16.30 18.32 0.82
CA ASN A 146 -17.49 19.04 1.31
C ASN A 146 -17.56 20.51 0.84
N LYS A 147 -16.44 21.10 0.40
CA LYS A 147 -16.39 22.49 -0.09
C LYS A 147 -16.56 22.58 -1.62
N ILE A 148 -16.44 21.46 -2.33
CA ILE A 148 -16.62 21.41 -3.77
C ILE A 148 -18.11 21.29 -4.08
N HIS A 149 -18.64 22.25 -4.82
CA HIS A 149 -19.99 22.20 -5.37
C HIS A 149 -19.89 22.22 -6.88
N VAL A 150 -20.22 21.10 -7.53
CA VAL A 150 -20.27 21.01 -8.98
C VAL A 150 -21.67 21.43 -9.45
N THR A 151 -21.72 22.43 -10.31
CA THR A 151 -22.96 22.98 -10.85
C THR A 151 -23.44 22.17 -12.06
N GLU A 152 -24.74 22.22 -12.34
CA GLU A 152 -25.32 21.53 -13.51
C GLU A 152 -24.72 22.04 -14.82
N ALA A 153 -24.41 23.34 -14.91
CA ALA A 153 -23.76 23.93 -16.07
C ALA A 153 -22.36 23.34 -16.32
N GLU A 154 -21.55 23.17 -15.27
CA GLU A 154 -20.22 22.53 -15.40
C GLU A 154 -20.31 21.06 -15.83
N VAL A 155 -21.35 20.35 -15.38
CA VAL A 155 -21.62 18.97 -15.82
C VAL A 155 -22.01 18.93 -17.29
N GLU A 156 -22.87 19.84 -17.74
CA GLU A 156 -23.30 19.94 -19.14
C GLU A 156 -22.13 20.32 -20.06
N ASP A 157 -21.32 21.30 -19.66
CA ASP A 157 -20.11 21.71 -20.38
C ASP A 157 -19.13 20.53 -20.51
N TYR A 158 -18.83 19.83 -19.41
CA TYR A 158 -17.95 18.65 -19.43
C TYR A 158 -18.50 17.51 -20.29
N TYR A 159 -19.81 17.25 -20.21
CA TYR A 159 -20.48 16.23 -21.03
C TYR A 159 -20.37 16.55 -22.52
N ASN A 160 -20.61 17.81 -22.91
CA ASN A 160 -20.53 18.24 -24.30
C ASN A 160 -19.09 18.16 -24.85
N GLU A 161 -18.09 18.47 -24.03
CA GLU A 161 -16.68 18.36 -24.42
C GLU A 161 -16.23 16.89 -24.57
N THR A 162 -16.73 16.01 -23.70
CA THR A 162 -16.27 14.62 -23.58
C THR A 162 -17.15 13.61 -24.34
N ILE A 163 -18.21 14.07 -25.01
CA ILE A 163 -19.21 13.20 -25.67
C ILE A 163 -18.62 12.16 -26.63
N ASN A 164 -17.50 12.49 -27.28
CA ASN A 164 -16.83 11.62 -28.25
C ASN A 164 -15.97 10.53 -27.59
N GLU A 165 -15.65 10.67 -26.29
CA GLU A 165 -14.86 9.70 -25.51
C GLU A 165 -15.76 8.75 -24.71
N ILE A 166 -17.03 9.10 -24.52
CA ILE A 166 -18.00 8.27 -23.82
C ILE A 166 -18.32 7.06 -24.71
N PRO A 167 -17.96 5.83 -24.30
CA PRO A 167 -18.23 4.65 -25.10
C PRO A 167 -19.75 4.51 -25.30
N PRO A 168 -20.21 4.19 -26.52
CA PRO A 168 -21.63 4.01 -26.77
C PRO A 168 -22.18 2.93 -25.84
N ARG A 169 -23.37 3.18 -25.30
CA ARG A 169 -24.03 2.23 -24.42
C ARG A 169 -24.14 0.88 -25.15
N PRO A 170 -23.67 -0.24 -24.55
CA PRO A 170 -23.77 -1.54 -25.19
C PRO A 170 -25.25 -1.88 -25.44
N GLU A 171 -25.52 -2.62 -26.52
CA GLU A 171 -26.86 -3.14 -26.77
C GLU A 171 -27.30 -3.99 -25.56
N MET A 172 -28.35 -3.53 -24.89
CA MET A 172 -28.98 -4.27 -23.81
C MET A 172 -30.04 -5.18 -24.44
N ILE A 173 -29.83 -6.48 -24.36
CA ILE A 173 -30.80 -7.49 -24.81
C ILE A 173 -31.56 -7.98 -23.59
N GLU A 174 -32.89 -7.87 -23.63
CA GLU A 174 -33.76 -8.44 -22.60
C GLU A 174 -33.95 -9.94 -22.87
N LEU A 175 -33.36 -10.79 -22.02
CA LEU A 175 -33.42 -12.24 -22.13
C LEU A 175 -34.47 -12.82 -21.18
N GLY A 176 -35.56 -13.35 -21.75
CA GLY A 176 -36.51 -14.18 -21.01
C GLY A 176 -36.05 -15.63 -20.97
N MET A 177 -35.67 -16.15 -19.80
CA MET A 177 -35.30 -17.56 -19.62
C MET A 177 -36.43 -18.36 -18.99
N ILE A 178 -36.93 -19.38 -19.68
CA ILE A 178 -37.84 -20.38 -19.10
C ILE A 178 -37.00 -21.61 -18.75
N MET A 179 -36.77 -21.82 -17.45
CA MET A 179 -36.04 -22.97 -16.94
C MET A 179 -37.00 -24.12 -16.61
N ARG A 180 -36.81 -25.27 -17.25
CA ARG A 180 -37.53 -26.51 -16.91
C ARG A 180 -36.55 -27.50 -16.29
N THR A 181 -36.60 -27.65 -14.98
CA THR A 181 -35.83 -28.67 -14.26
C THR A 181 -36.39 -30.05 -14.61
N ILE A 182 -35.56 -30.92 -15.17
CA ILE A 182 -35.93 -32.31 -15.42
C ILE A 182 -35.49 -33.11 -14.19
N GLU A 183 -36.45 -33.61 -13.41
CA GLU A 183 -36.15 -34.59 -12.37
C GLU A 183 -35.97 -35.96 -13.01
N ALA A 184 -34.85 -36.62 -12.74
CA ALA A 184 -34.60 -37.97 -13.24
C ALA A 184 -35.65 -38.95 -12.72
N SER A 185 -36.18 -39.78 -13.62
CA SER A 185 -37.08 -40.88 -13.27
C SER A 185 -36.43 -41.82 -12.25
N LYS A 186 -37.24 -42.37 -11.34
CA LYS A 186 -36.79 -43.32 -10.31
C LYS A 186 -36.06 -44.54 -10.91
N GLU A 187 -36.35 -44.90 -12.15
CA GLU A 187 -35.69 -46.02 -12.85
C GLU A 187 -34.28 -45.65 -13.32
N THR A 188 -34.09 -44.46 -13.88
CA THR A 188 -32.78 -43.96 -14.33
C THR A 188 -31.82 -43.77 -13.16
N ARG A 189 -32.32 -43.32 -11.99
CA ARG A 189 -31.52 -43.22 -10.76
C ARG A 189 -31.10 -44.60 -10.22
N LYS A 190 -31.95 -45.63 -10.35
CA LYS A 190 -31.63 -47.00 -9.94
C LYS A 190 -30.62 -47.66 -10.89
N ALA A 191 -30.73 -47.43 -12.19
CA ALA A 191 -29.76 -47.93 -13.18
C ALA A 191 -28.36 -47.35 -12.94
N ALA A 192 -28.26 -46.03 -12.71
CA ALA A 192 -26.98 -45.39 -12.39
C ALA A 192 -26.37 -45.87 -11.05
N LEU A 193 -27.20 -46.18 -10.04
CA LEU A 193 -26.72 -46.75 -8.78
C LEU A 193 -26.16 -48.17 -8.91
N LEU A 194 -26.70 -48.97 -9.84
CA LEU A 194 -26.20 -50.32 -10.13
C LEU A 194 -24.86 -50.28 -10.85
N GLU A 195 -24.65 -49.31 -11.74
CA GLU A 195 -23.40 -49.12 -12.49
C GLU A 195 -22.24 -48.60 -11.62
N ILE A 196 -22.54 -47.91 -10.51
CA ILE A 196 -21.54 -47.48 -9.51
C ILE A 196 -21.14 -48.64 -8.58
N GLN A 197 -21.97 -49.69 -8.47
CA GLN A 197 -21.74 -50.84 -7.57
C GLN A 197 -21.12 -52.07 -8.27
N SER A 198 -20.92 -52.03 -9.58
CA SER A 198 -20.16 -53.01 -10.36
C SER A 198 -18.71 -52.57 -10.55
#